data_AF-A0A950UU10-F1
#
_entry.id   AF-A0A950UU10-F1
#
_cell.length_a   1.000
_cell.length_b   1.000
_cell.length_c   1.000
_cell.angle_alpha   90.00
_cell.angle_beta   90.00
_cell.angle_gamma   90.00
#
_symmetry.space_group_name_H-M   'P 1'
#
loop_
_entity.id
_entity.type
_entity.pdbx_description
1 polymer ?
#
loop_
_entity_poly.entity_id
_entity_poly.type
_entity_poly.pdbx_seq_one_letter_code
_entity_poly.pdbx_strand_id
1 'polypeptide(L)' 'MIDVLSNYTKFDFNNGRWTRPVYRRGSGPAVIVIHEMPGLHPLVVRFADRIVEAG' A
#
# COMPACT_ATOMS: atom_id res chain seq x y z
N MET A 1 -16.66 10.59 4.22
CA MET A 1 -15.97 9.50 3.49
C MET A 1 -14.69 9.22 4.26
N ILE A 2 -14.49 8.01 4.78
CA ILE A 2 -13.25 7.66 5.50
C ILE A 2 -12.17 7.46 4.45
N ASP A 3 -11.09 8.24 4.53
CA ASP A 3 -9.91 7.99 3.71
C ASP A 3 -9.18 6.74 4.24
N VAL A 4 -9.33 5.63 3.51
CA VAL A 4 -8.75 4.33 3.89
C VAL A 4 -7.22 4.34 3.84
N LEU A 5 -6.59 5.34 3.22
CA LEU A 5 -5.13 5.47 3.12
C LEU A 5 -4.54 6.44 4.15
N SER A 6 -5.36 7.03 5.02
CA SER A 6 -4.94 8.03 6.03
C SER A 6 -3.81 7.58 6.96
N ASN A 7 -3.68 6.27 7.20
CA ASN A 7 -2.64 5.69 8.04
C ASN A 7 -1.39 5.22 7.26
N TYR A 8 -1.33 5.48 5.96
CA TYR A 8 -0.23 5.09 5.10
C TYR A 8 0.62 6.30 4.73
N THR A 9 1.95 6.13 4.75
CA THR A 9 2.86 7.11 4.18
C THR A 9 2.93 6.89 2.68
N LYS A 10 2.59 7.93 1.90
CA LYS A 10 2.73 7.92 0.44
C LYS A 10 4.11 8.47 0.05
N PHE A 11 4.78 7.79 -0.88
CA PHE A 11 5.99 8.29 -1.53
C PHE A 11 6.03 7.84 -3.00
N ASP A 12 6.77 8.56 -3.84
CA ASP A 12 7.00 8.15 -5.22
C ASP A 12 8.22 7.22 -5.28
N PHE A 13 8.01 6.03 -5.82
CA PHE A 13 9.08 5.07 -6.11
C PHE A 13 9.45 5.14 -7.58
N ASN A 14 10.72 5.42 -7.85
CA ASN A 14 11.29 5.47 -9.20
C ASN A 14 12.28 4.30 -9.39
N ASN A 15 12.10 3.50 -10.45
CA ASN A 15 13.00 2.40 -10.80
C ASN A 15 13.77 2.62 -12.12
N GLY A 16 13.94 3.87 -12.54
CA GLY A 16 14.53 4.29 -13.81
C GLY A 16 13.51 4.36 -14.95
N ARG A 17 12.72 3.29 -15.14
CA ARG A 17 11.73 3.24 -16.23
C ARG A 17 10.38 3.82 -15.85
N TRP A 18 9.94 3.62 -14.61
CA TRP A 18 8.63 4.02 -14.12
C TRP A 18 8.74 4.73 -12.78
N THR A 19 7.90 5.75 -12.59
CA THR A 19 7.61 6.33 -11.28
C THR A 19 6.19 5.95 -10.89
N ARG A 20 6.01 5.37 -9.69
CA ARG A 20 4.70 4.95 -9.18
C ARG A 20 4.51 5.43 -7.74
N PRO A 21 3.30 5.89 -7.37
CA PRO A 21 2.99 6.14 -5.98
C PRO A 21 2.94 4.82 -5.20
N VAL A 22 3.65 4.77 -4.09
CA VAL A 22 3.67 3.64 -3.15
C VAL A 22 3.14 4.11 -1.81
N TYR A 23 2.29 3.29 -1.19
CA TYR A 23 1.74 3.51 0.14
C TYR A 23 2.37 2.50 1.09
N ARG A 24 3.01 2.98 2.15
CA ARG A 24 3.74 2.16 3.11
C ARG A 24 3.17 2.31 4.51
N ARG A 25 3.06 1.19 5.21
CA ARG A 25 2.70 1.10 6.63
C ARG A 25 3.34 -0.16 7.23
N GLY A 26 3.49 -0.19 8.55
CA GLY A 26 3.95 -1.36 9.29
C GLY A 26 5.46 -1.42 9.49
N SER A 27 5.90 -2.42 10.25
CA SER A 27 7.30 -2.68 10.62
C SER A 27 7.50 -4.18 10.74
N GLY A 28 8.58 -4.72 10.17
CA GLY A 28 8.79 -6.16 10.10
C GLY A 28 9.39 -6.56 8.75
N PRO A 29 9.37 -7.86 8.40
CA PRO A 29 9.73 -8.32 7.06
C PRO A 29 8.93 -7.61 5.97
N ALA A 30 9.58 -7.24 4.87
CA ALA A 30 8.92 -6.51 3.79
C ALA A 30 7.95 -7.40 3.01
N VAL A 31 6.69 -6.97 2.91
CA VAL A 31 5.66 -7.59 2.06
C VAL A 31 5.20 -6.56 1.03
N ILE A 32 5.20 -6.93 -0.25
CA ILE A 32 4.74 -6.08 -1.35
C ILE A 32 3.37 -6.57 -1.81
N VAL A 33 2.36 -5.72 -1.70
CA VAL A 33 1.01 -5.97 -2.22
C VAL A 33 0.85 -5.25 -3.57
N ILE A 34 0.57 -6.01 -4.63
CA ILE A 34 0.29 -5.49 -5.98
C ILE A 34 -1.13 -5.89 -6.34
N HIS A 35 -1.94 -4.93 -6.81
CA HIS A 35 -3.31 -5.20 -7.27
C HIS A 35 -3.44 -4.90 -8.77
N GLU A 36 -4.35 -5.61 -9.44
CA GLU A 36 -4.64 -5.41 -10.87
C GLU A 36 -5.89 -4.55 -11.11
N MET A 37 -6.72 -4.33 -10.08
CA MET A 37 -7.89 -3.45 -10.19
C MET A 37 -7.47 -2.00 -10.47
N PRO A 38 -8.20 -1.25 -11.31
CA PRO A 38 -7.94 0.17 -11.50
C PRO A 38 -8.08 0.95 -10.17
N GLY A 39 -6.98 1.58 -9.75
CA GLY A 39 -6.90 2.29 -8.48
C GLY A 39 -6.86 1.37 -7.25
N LEU A 40 -6.50 1.93 -6.09
CA LEU A 40 -6.41 1.18 -4.83
C LEU A 40 -7.80 0.90 -4.27
N HIS A 41 -8.34 -0.25 -4.62
CA HIS A 41 -9.65 -0.67 -4.14
C HIS A 41 -9.65 -0.87 -2.61
N PRO A 42 -10.71 -0.45 -1.87
CA PRO A 42 -10.73 -0.54 -0.40
C PRO A 42 -10.49 -1.95 0.17
N LEU A 43 -10.90 -3.00 -0.54
CA LEU A 43 -10.65 -4.39 -0.12
C LEU A 43 -9.16 -4.78 -0.18
N VAL A 44 -8.38 -4.18 -1.08
CA VAL A 44 -6.93 -4.36 -1.14
C VAL A 44 -6.28 -3.70 0.07
N VAL A 45 -6.72 -2.49 0.44
CA VAL A 45 -6.22 -1.78 1.63
C VAL A 45 -6.53 -2.57 2.90
N ARG A 46 -7.74 -3.11 3.03
CA ARG A 46 -8.10 -4.01 4.16
C ARG A 46 -7.28 -5.30 4.21
N PHE A 47 -6.80 -5.79 3.06
CA PHE A 47 -5.87 -6.92 3.03
C PHE A 47 -4.48 -6.51 3.51
N ALA A 48 -3.97 -5.36 3.06
CA ALA A 48 -2.71 -4.80 3.55
C ALA A 48 -2.74 -4.51 5.06
N ASP A 49 -3.87 -4.02 5.61
CA ASP A 49 -4.04 -3.80 7.05
C ASP A 49 -3.86 -5.10 7.85
N ARG A 50 -4.44 -6.21 7.38
CA ARG A 50 -4.27 -7.53 8.03
C ARG A 50 -2.84 -8.04 7.99
N ILE A 51 -2.09 -7.72 6.93
CA ILE A 51 -0.66 -8.06 6.84
C ILE A 51 0.11 -7.27 7.90
N VAL A 52 -0.14 -5.96 8.01
CA VAL A 52 0.50 -5.10 9.01
C VAL A 52 0.20 -5.58 10.44
N GLU A 53 -1.03 -6.01 10.71
CA GLU A 53 -1.43 -6.57 12.01
C GLU A 53 -0.75 -7.91 12.33
N ALA A 54 -0.29 -8.65 11.33
CA ALA A 54 0.35 -9.95 11.49
C ALA A 54 1.87 -9.88 11.82
N GLY A 55 2.52 -8.71 11.63
CA GLY A 55 3.93 -8.49 11.96
C GLY A 55 4.88 -8.52 10.77
#